data_AF-A0AAN8BY75-F1
#
_entry.id   AF-A0AAN8BY75-F1
#
_cell.length_a   1.000
_cell.length_b   1.000
_cell.length_c   1.000
_cell.angle_alpha   90.00
_cell.angle_beta   90.00
_cell.angle_gamma   90.00
#
_symmetry.space_group_name_H-M   'P 1'
#
loop_
_entity.id
_entity.type
_entity.pdbx_description
1 polymer ?
#
loop_
_entity_poly.entity_id
_entity_poly.type
_entity_poly.pdbx_seq_one_letter_code
_entity_poly.pdbx_strand_id
1 'polypeptide(L)'
;MAERSAPRDPGTLACLDNGVTEFHRITNLNLKNHFYAELDRHVLHLQSLFRKKAASKGKVAEVLDQLFASYDLQEQGDVHVLRAAVLRALPAYLHEDDSTFLRLWHVEQSDDPDTEDFS
;
A
#
# COMPACT_ATOMS: atom_id res chain seq x y z
N MET A 1 -44.22 -42.43 -3.40
CA MET A 1 -42.99 -41.66 -3.63
C MET A 1 -43.37 -40.42 -4.42
N ALA A 2 -43.36 -39.24 -3.80
CA ALA A 2 -43.59 -37.97 -4.49
C ALA A 2 -42.54 -36.99 -3.97
N GLU A 3 -41.44 -36.88 -4.71
CA GLU A 3 -40.41 -35.87 -4.50
C GLU A 3 -40.97 -34.54 -5.04
N ARG A 4 -41.56 -33.73 -4.17
CA ARG A 4 -41.98 -32.37 -4.51
C ARG A 4 -40.79 -31.44 -4.27
N SER A 5 -40.07 -31.18 -5.34
CA SER A 5 -39.02 -30.18 -5.44
C SER A 5 -39.55 -28.83 -4.93
N ALA A 6 -38.94 -28.32 -3.86
CA ALA A 6 -39.30 -27.05 -3.24
C ALA A 6 -38.87 -25.87 -4.12
N PRO A 7 -39.69 -24.82 -4.26
CA PRO A 7 -39.28 -23.61 -4.97
C PRO A 7 -38.15 -22.93 -4.18
N ARG A 8 -36.98 -22.76 -4.81
CA ARG A 8 -35.90 -21.93 -4.23
C ARG A 8 -36.40 -20.49 -4.19
N ASP A 9 -36.62 -19.99 -2.99
CA ASP A 9 -37.04 -18.62 -2.74
C ASP A 9 -36.01 -17.64 -3.35
N PRO A 10 -36.44 -16.67 -4.19
CA PRO A 10 -35.54 -15.74 -4.87
C PRO A 10 -34.76 -14.83 -3.90
N GLY A 11 -35.26 -14.63 -2.67
CA GLY A 11 -34.53 -13.91 -1.61
C GLY A 11 -33.31 -14.69 -1.10
N THR A 12 -33.37 -16.03 -1.11
CA THR A 12 -32.23 -16.87 -0.71
C THR A 12 -31.10 -16.83 -1.75
N LEU A 13 -31.43 -16.74 -3.04
CA LEU A 13 -30.45 -16.57 -4.12
C LEU A 13 -29.76 -15.19 -4.05
N ALA A 14 -30.52 -14.12 -3.80
CA ALA A 14 -29.96 -12.77 -3.70
C ALA A 14 -29.01 -12.58 -2.50
N CYS A 15 -29.31 -13.21 -1.35
CA CYS A 15 -28.41 -13.19 -0.18
C CYS A 15 -27.10 -13.96 -0.42
N LEU A 16 -27.16 -15.07 -1.15
CA LEU A 16 -25.97 -15.84 -1.54
C LEU A 16 -25.12 -15.06 -2.57
N ASP A 17 -25.75 -14.42 -3.56
CA ASP A 17 -25.06 -13.60 -4.57
C ASP A 17 -24.37 -12.37 -3.94
N ASN A 18 -24.97 -11.75 -2.92
CA ASN A 18 -24.35 -10.65 -2.18
C ASN A 18 -23.13 -11.12 -1.37
N GLY A 19 -23.22 -12.28 -0.71
CA GLY A 19 -22.11 -12.86 0.03
C GLY A 19 -20.92 -13.24 -0.86
N VAL A 20 -21.19 -13.81 -2.04
CA VAL A 20 -20.15 -14.15 -3.02
C VAL A 20 -19.54 -12.89 -3.62
N THR A 21 -20.34 -11.87 -3.95
CA THR A 21 -19.84 -10.60 -4.53
C THR A 21 -18.96 -9.85 -3.53
N GLU A 22 -19.39 -9.73 -2.27
CA GLU A 22 -18.60 -9.05 -1.24
C GLU A 22 -17.33 -9.83 -0.89
N PHE A 23 -17.40 -11.16 -0.79
CA PHE A 23 -16.20 -11.98 -0.60
C PHE A 23 -15.24 -11.79 -1.77
N HIS A 24 -15.74 -11.84 -3.01
CA HIS A 24 -14.92 -11.64 -4.21
C HIS A 24 -14.31 -10.24 -4.27
N ARG A 25 -15.02 -9.21 -3.81
CA ARG A 25 -14.53 -7.82 -3.70
C ARG A 25 -13.42 -7.70 -2.66
N ILE A 26 -13.54 -8.39 -1.53
CA ILE A 26 -12.51 -8.39 -0.48
C ILE A 26 -11.28 -9.19 -0.95
N THR A 27 -11.48 -10.38 -1.51
CA THR A 27 -10.37 -11.24 -1.97
C THR A 27 -9.67 -10.73 -3.23
N ASN A 28 -10.35 -9.94 -4.06
CA ASN A 28 -9.77 -9.30 -5.25
C ASN A 28 -9.46 -7.82 -5.06
N LEU A 29 -9.49 -7.31 -3.81
CA LEU A 29 -9.05 -5.94 -3.57
C LEU A 29 -7.55 -5.85 -3.88
N ASN A 30 -7.21 -5.15 -4.97
CA ASN A 30 -5.82 -4.86 -5.28
C ASN A 30 -5.30 -3.79 -4.32
N LEU A 31 -4.88 -4.24 -3.13
CA LEU A 31 -4.43 -3.38 -2.04
C LEU A 31 -3.32 -2.45 -2.49
N LYS A 32 -2.43 -2.94 -3.35
CA LYS A 32 -1.35 -2.16 -3.96
C LYS A 32 -1.89 -0.99 -4.78
N ASN A 33 -2.87 -1.21 -5.65
CA ASN A 33 -3.48 -0.14 -6.44
C ASN A 33 -4.25 0.84 -5.57
N HIS A 34 -4.97 0.34 -4.56
CA HIS A 34 -5.70 1.21 -3.63
C HIS A 34 -4.74 2.08 -2.80
N PHE A 35 -3.66 1.50 -2.30
CA PHE A 35 -2.60 2.20 -1.58
C PHE A 35 -1.98 3.28 -2.46
N TYR A 36 -1.59 2.94 -3.70
CA TYR A 36 -0.99 3.92 -4.60
C TYR A 36 -1.96 5.02 -5.02
N ALA A 37 -3.25 4.71 -5.21
CA ALA A 37 -4.27 5.70 -5.51
C ALA A 37 -4.45 6.69 -4.36
N GLU A 38 -4.40 6.22 -3.11
CA GLU A 38 -4.47 7.09 -1.94
C GLU A 38 -3.16 7.86 -1.74
N LEU A 39 -2.01 7.22 -1.95
CA LEU A 39 -0.70 7.86 -1.90
C LEU A 39 -0.65 9.05 -2.87
N ASP A 40 -1.08 8.85 -4.13
CA ASP A 40 -1.09 9.90 -5.15
C ASP A 40 -1.89 11.14 -4.75
N ARG A 41 -2.99 10.96 -4.02
CA ARG A 41 -3.81 12.08 -3.51
C ARG A 41 -3.04 12.96 -2.53
N HIS A 42 -2.15 12.37 -1.73
CA HIS A 42 -1.41 13.05 -0.67
C HIS A 42 0.03 13.39 -1.05
N VAL A 43 0.55 12.87 -2.17
CA VAL A 43 1.95 13.02 -2.56
C VAL A 43 2.37 14.49 -2.68
N LEU A 44 1.56 15.35 -3.29
CA LEU A 44 1.90 16.78 -3.41
C LEU A 44 2.00 17.47 -2.04
N HIS A 45 1.13 17.09 -1.10
CA HIS A 45 1.16 17.63 0.26
C HIS A 45 2.40 17.14 1.03
N LEU A 46 2.71 15.84 0.94
CA LEU A 46 3.87 15.23 1.56
C LEU A 46 5.17 15.84 1.02
N GLN A 47 5.28 16.03 -0.30
CA GLN A 47 6.44 16.69 -0.90
C GLN A 47 6.65 18.11 -0.39
N SER A 48 5.58 18.89 -0.24
CA SER A 48 5.67 20.23 0.34
C SER A 48 6.18 20.19 1.78
N LEU A 49 5.68 19.26 2.60
CA LEU A 49 6.14 19.06 3.98
C LEU A 49 7.62 18.67 4.04
N PHE A 50 8.04 17.73 3.20
CA PHE A 50 9.42 17.27 3.17
C PHE A 50 10.37 18.36 2.68
N ARG A 51 10.00 19.13 1.66
CA ARG A 51 10.80 20.29 1.22
C ARG A 51 10.89 21.39 2.28
N LYS A 52 9.79 21.64 3.00
CA LYS A 52 9.81 22.56 4.15
C LYS A 52 10.76 22.07 5.25
N LYS A 53 10.86 20.75 5.46
CA LYS A 53 11.82 20.14 6.38
C LYS A 53 13.24 20.16 5.85
N ALA A 54 13.44 19.95 4.55
CA ALA A 54 14.74 20.05 3.87
C ALA A 54 15.32 21.47 3.95
N ALA A 55 14.46 22.50 3.95
CA ALA A 55 14.87 23.89 4.17
C ALA A 55 15.27 24.23 5.62
N SER A 56 15.12 23.27 6.55
CA SER A 56 15.55 23.44 7.95
C SER A 56 17.02 23.05 8.14
N LYS A 57 17.59 23.29 9.34
CA LYS A 57 18.97 22.89 9.66
C LYS A 57 18.97 21.55 10.38
N GLY A 58 19.79 20.61 9.90
CA GLY A 58 20.03 19.33 10.56
C GLY A 58 20.28 18.19 9.58
N LYS A 59 20.76 17.04 10.09
CA LYS A 59 21.10 15.86 9.30
C LYS A 59 19.94 15.34 8.45
N VAL A 60 18.73 15.32 9.02
CA VAL A 60 17.50 14.93 8.31
C VAL A 60 17.20 15.87 7.15
N ALA A 61 17.44 17.17 7.33
CA ALA A 61 17.18 18.14 6.29
C ALA A 61 18.13 17.96 5.10
N GLU A 62 19.41 17.68 5.36
CA GLU A 62 20.41 17.36 4.33
C GLU A 62 20.07 16.08 3.57
N VAL A 63 19.62 15.03 4.27
CA VAL A 63 19.19 13.77 3.63
C VAL A 63 17.97 14.00 2.73
N LEU A 64 16.96 14.72 3.21
CA LEU A 64 15.78 15.05 2.41
C LEU A 64 16.15 15.92 1.20
N ASP A 65 17.01 16.92 1.37
CA ASP A 65 17.44 17.80 0.27
C ASP A 65 18.19 17.03 -0.82
N GLN A 66 19.14 16.18 -0.44
CA GLN A 66 19.85 15.30 -1.38
C GLN A 66 18.92 14.32 -2.09
N LEU A 67 17.95 13.77 -1.35
CA LEU A 67 16.95 12.87 -1.91
C LEU A 67 16.13 13.60 -2.98
N PHE A 68 15.52 14.75 -2.66
CA PHE A 68 14.72 15.50 -3.63
C PHE A 68 15.55 16.05 -4.80
N ALA A 69 16.81 16.44 -4.59
CA ALA A 69 17.70 16.85 -5.67
C ALA A 69 17.93 15.73 -6.70
N SER A 70 18.07 14.48 -6.24
CA SER A 70 18.21 13.32 -7.16
C SER A 70 16.96 13.07 -8.00
N TYR A 71 15.79 13.36 -7.42
CA TYR A 71 14.49 13.16 -8.05
C TYR A 71 14.06 14.30 -8.96
N ASP A 72 14.46 15.54 -8.64
CA ASP A 72 14.20 16.71 -9.48
C ASP A 72 15.00 16.67 -10.80
N LEU A 73 16.09 15.88 -10.85
CA LEU A 73 16.83 15.55 -12.07
C LEU A 73 16.13 14.49 -12.93
N GLN A 74 15.25 13.68 -12.33
CA GLN A 74 14.38 12.76 -13.06
C GLN A 74 13.17 13.51 -13.61
N GLU A 75 12.72 13.15 -14.81
CA GLU A 75 11.64 13.83 -15.53
C GLU A 75 10.43 14.14 -14.63
N GLN A 76 10.11 15.44 -14.48
CA GLN A 76 8.96 15.91 -13.72
C GLN A 76 7.65 15.46 -14.40
N GLY A 77 7.13 14.31 -14.02
CA GLY A 77 5.88 13.78 -14.56
C GLY A 77 5.66 12.30 -14.35
N ASP A 78 6.70 11.52 -14.04
CA ASP A 78 6.52 10.10 -13.75
C ASP A 78 5.95 9.90 -12.33
N VAL A 79 4.71 9.42 -12.28
CA VAL A 79 4.00 9.08 -11.05
C VAL A 79 4.78 8.06 -10.20
N HIS A 80 5.54 7.17 -10.82
CA HIS A 80 6.34 6.16 -10.11
C HIS A 80 7.54 6.78 -9.40
N VAL A 81 8.20 7.74 -10.05
CA VAL A 81 9.30 8.52 -9.47
C VAL A 81 8.79 9.33 -8.27
N LEU A 82 7.62 9.96 -8.42
CA LEU A 82 6.95 10.74 -7.40
C LEU A 82 6.61 9.90 -6.15
N ARG A 83 5.99 8.74 -6.37
CA ARG A 83 5.67 7.76 -5.31
C ARG A 83 6.92 7.27 -4.62
N ALA A 84 7.96 6.90 -5.38
CA ALA A 84 9.22 6.42 -4.82
C ALA A 84 9.92 7.48 -3.96
N ALA A 85 9.90 8.75 -4.39
CA ALA A 85 10.48 9.86 -3.64
C ALA A 85 9.80 10.04 -2.28
N VAL A 86 8.46 10.04 -2.26
CA VAL A 86 7.69 10.13 -1.02
C VAL A 86 7.94 8.93 -0.10
N LEU A 87 7.94 7.72 -0.65
CA LEU A 87 8.17 6.51 0.13
C LEU A 87 9.57 6.46 0.75
N ARG A 88 10.60 6.95 0.04
CA ARG A 88 11.97 7.07 0.57
C ARG A 88 12.17 8.24 1.51
N ALA A 89 11.35 9.28 1.42
CA ALA A 89 11.43 10.45 2.30
C ALA A 89 10.76 10.21 3.67
N LEU A 90 9.80 9.29 3.75
CA LEU A 90 9.03 9.01 4.97
C LEU A 90 9.90 8.60 6.17
N PRO A 91 10.81 7.62 6.09
CA PRO A 91 11.60 7.21 7.25
C PRO A 91 12.60 8.30 7.64
N ALA A 92 13.26 8.92 6.67
CA ALA A 92 14.13 10.08 6.89
C ALA A 92 13.40 11.23 7.64
N TYR A 93 12.15 11.53 7.26
CA TYR A 93 11.34 12.56 7.93
C TYR A 93 10.93 12.18 9.36
N LEU A 94 10.59 10.92 9.59
CA LEU A 94 10.19 10.38 10.90
C LEU A 94 11.39 10.07 11.82
N HIS A 95 12.62 10.27 11.33
CA HIS A 95 13.87 9.94 12.03
C HIS A 95 14.00 8.43 12.32
N GLU A 96 13.36 7.61 11.49
CA GLU A 96 13.47 6.16 11.50
C GLU A 96 14.53 5.73 10.47
N ASP A 97 15.28 4.69 10.79
CA ASP A 97 16.27 4.13 9.88
C ASP A 97 15.56 3.43 8.71
N ASP A 98 15.84 3.84 7.47
CA ASP A 98 15.24 3.31 6.23
C ASP A 98 15.26 1.76 6.19
N SER A 99 16.31 1.17 6.76
CA SER A 99 16.50 -0.28 6.80
C SER A 99 15.49 -1.00 7.69
N THR A 100 14.90 -0.32 8.68
CA THR A 100 13.95 -0.91 9.63
C THR A 100 12.51 -0.65 9.21
N PHE A 101 12.25 0.55 8.67
CA PHE A 101 10.92 0.93 8.20
C PHE A 101 10.43 0.05 7.04
N LEU A 102 11.27 -0.18 6.02
CA LEU A 102 10.89 -1.02 4.88
C LEU A 102 10.92 -2.53 5.21
N ARG A 103 11.75 -2.98 6.16
CA ARG A 103 11.78 -4.38 6.61
C ARG A 103 10.54 -4.76 7.42
N LEU A 104 9.97 -3.83 8.21
CA LEU A 104 8.73 -4.09 8.96
C LEU A 104 7.59 -4.56 8.04
N TRP A 105 7.52 -4.02 6.81
CA TRP A 105 6.53 -4.42 5.80
C TRP A 105 6.87 -5.73 5.06
N HIS A 106 8.14 -6.14 5.06
CA HIS A 106 8.58 -7.37 4.41
C HIS A 106 8.40 -8.61 5.31
N VAL A 107 8.34 -8.41 6.63
CA VAL A 107 8.15 -9.49 7.62
C VAL A 107 6.70 -9.98 7.64
N GLU A 108 5.71 -9.12 7.39
CA GLU A 108 4.29 -9.54 7.36
C GLU A 108 3.83 -10.19 6.05
N GLN A 109 4.72 -10.41 5.08
CA GLN A 109 4.42 -11.14 3.84
C GLN A 109 5.05 -12.54 3.78
N SER A 110 5.79 -12.96 4.80
CA SER A 110 6.39 -14.30 4.86
C SER A 110 5.48 -15.27 5.61
N ASP A 111 4.24 -15.46 5.13
CA ASP A 111 3.49 -16.68 5.41
C ASP A 111 3.98 -17.77 4.46
N ASP A 112 5.21 -18.24 4.66
CA ASP A 112 5.56 -19.60 4.24
C ASP A 112 4.98 -20.52 5.33
N PRO A 113 3.94 -21.32 5.05
CA PRO A 113 3.54 -22.34 6.00
C PRO A 113 4.70 -23.32 6.09
N ASP A 114 5.33 -23.39 7.26
CA ASP A 114 6.19 -24.50 7.64
C ASP A 114 5.38 -25.79 7.46
N THR A 115 5.52 -26.41 6.29
CA THR A 115 5.13 -27.81 6.10
C THR A 115 6.13 -28.62 6.89
N GLU A 116 5.78 -28.84 8.17
CA GLU A 116 6.39 -29.83 9.06
C GLU A 116 6.54 -31.15 8.29
N ASP A 117 7.80 -31.49 7.99
CA ASP A 117 8.22 -32.77 7.44
C ASP A 117 8.04 -33.83 8.53
N PHE A 118 6.89 -34.51 8.50
CA PHE A 118 6.68 -35.71 9.30
C PHE A 118 7.46 -36.88 8.68
N SER A 119 8.67 -37.12 9.20
CA SER A 119 9.38 -38.41 9.09
C SER A 119 9.16 -39.27 10.33
#